data_AF-A0A931SJG9-F1
#
_entry.id   AF-A0A931SJG9-F1
#
_cell.length_a   1.000
_cell.length_b   1.000
_cell.length_c   1.000
_cell.angle_alpha   90.00
_cell.angle_beta   90.00
_cell.angle_gamma   90.00
#
_symmetry.space_group_name_H-M   'P 1'
#
loop_
_entity.id
_entity.type
_entity.pdbx_description
1 polymer ?
#
loop_
_entity_poly.entity_id
_entity_poly.type
_entity_poly.pdbx_seq_one_letter_code
_entity_poly.pdbx_strand_id
1 'polypeptide(L)'
;MTHDTAEFAVASIRNWWTRMGKRVYPEARELLITADAGGSNGYRIRLWKRELQKLADETGLSLAICHFPPRTSKWNKIEHRMFCHITANWRGRPLTSLEVAVNLIGSTTTKKGLSIQVGLDLSTYEKGIRISKNETSKLNLKPADFHGEWNYTITSRNSAQHEPDVQTDQI
;
A
#
# COMPACT_ATOMS: atom_id res chain seq x y z
N MET A 1 -1.49 20.86 -1.43
CA MET A 1 -2.17 19.55 -1.39
C MET A 1 -1.88 18.84 -2.69
N THR A 2 -0.98 17.86 -2.67
CA THR A 2 -0.67 17.04 -3.85
C THR A 2 -1.67 15.88 -3.85
N HIS A 3 -2.10 15.47 -5.03
CA HIS A 3 -3.41 14.85 -5.23
C HIS A 3 -3.49 13.40 -4.73
N ASP A 4 -4.70 12.89 -4.43
CA ASP A 4 -4.94 11.46 -4.21
C ASP A 4 -4.70 10.68 -5.51
N THR A 5 -3.46 10.22 -5.68
CA THR A 5 -2.96 9.51 -6.86
C THR A 5 -2.49 8.13 -6.47
N ALA A 6 -2.46 7.21 -7.43
CA ALA A 6 -1.90 5.88 -7.22
C ALA A 6 -0.42 5.92 -6.76
N GLU A 7 0.36 6.90 -7.24
CA GLU A 7 1.74 7.12 -6.79
C GLU A 7 1.79 7.50 -5.31
N PHE A 8 0.93 8.42 -4.85
CA PHE A 8 0.82 8.78 -3.45
C PHE A 8 0.41 7.59 -2.56
N ALA A 9 -0.58 6.80 -3.02
CA ALA A 9 -1.04 5.62 -2.28
C ALA A 9 0.08 4.59 -2.09
N VAL A 10 0.85 4.28 -3.15
CA VAL A 10 1.98 3.35 -3.05
C VAL A 10 3.15 3.95 -2.28
N ALA A 11 3.42 5.26 -2.41
CA ALA A 11 4.43 5.94 -1.62
C ALA A 11 4.13 5.86 -0.11
N SER A 12 2.85 5.93 0.27
CA SER A 12 2.43 5.73 1.67
C SER A 12 2.78 4.33 2.18
N ILE A 13 2.57 3.29 1.36
CA ILE A 13 2.94 1.90 1.68
C ILE A 13 4.47 1.76 1.78
N ARG A 14 5.21 2.32 0.83
CA ARG A 14 6.69 2.34 0.82
C ARG A 14 7.26 3.00 2.07
N ASN A 15 6.71 4.15 2.46
CA ASN A 15 7.13 4.90 3.62
C ASN A 15 6.86 4.10 4.92
N TRP A 16 5.69 3.46 5.03
CA TRP A 16 5.40 2.57 6.14
C TRP A 16 6.40 1.40 6.22
N TRP A 17 6.63 0.71 5.10
CA TRP A 17 7.58 -0.42 5.06
C TRP A 17 8.99 0.01 5.47
N THR A 18 9.47 1.12 4.93
CA THR A 18 10.83 1.62 5.17
C THR A 18 11.04 2.09 6.61
N ARG A 19 10.05 2.77 7.19
CA ARG A 19 10.18 3.36 8.53
C ARG A 19 9.89 2.35 9.65
N MET A 20 8.94 1.45 9.42
CA MET A 20 8.40 0.56 10.43
C MET A 20 8.38 -0.90 9.97
N GLY A 21 7.73 -1.20 8.85
CA GLY A 21 7.42 -2.57 8.43
C GLY A 21 8.63 -3.50 8.42
N LYS A 22 9.72 -3.11 7.75
CA LYS A 22 10.93 -3.94 7.64
C LYS A 22 11.63 -4.24 8.96
N ARG A 23 11.47 -3.37 9.97
CA ARG A 23 12.07 -3.57 11.29
C ARG A 23 11.21 -4.50 12.15
N VAL A 24 9.89 -4.39 12.01
CA VAL A 24 8.93 -5.21 12.76
C VAL A 24 8.82 -6.61 12.15
N TYR A 25 8.99 -6.73 10.84
CA TYR A 25 8.87 -7.98 10.08
C TYR A 25 10.12 -8.22 9.19
N PRO A 26 11.31 -8.46 9.77
CA PRO A 26 12.55 -8.57 9.00
C PRO A 26 12.58 -9.73 8.01
N GLU A 27 11.90 -10.83 8.33
CA GLU A 27 11.85 -12.04 7.51
C GLU A 27 10.65 -12.09 6.55
N ALA A 28 9.86 -11.01 6.46
CA ALA A 28 8.69 -11.02 5.59
C ALA A 28 9.12 -11.12 4.11
N ARG A 29 8.54 -12.08 3.40
CA ARG A 29 8.68 -12.25 1.94
C ARG A 29 7.44 -11.79 1.18
N GLU A 30 6.35 -11.57 1.91
CA GLU A 30 5.05 -11.19 1.35
C GLU A 30 4.41 -10.09 2.20
N LEU A 31 3.68 -9.20 1.52
CA LEU A 31 2.84 -8.18 2.13
C LEU A 31 1.41 -8.31 1.59
N LEU A 32 0.47 -8.59 2.49
CA LEU A 32 -0.97 -8.53 2.20
C LEU A 32 -1.48 -7.09 2.35
N ILE A 33 -2.08 -6.57 1.28
CA ILE A 33 -2.66 -5.23 1.23
C ILE A 33 -4.17 -5.36 0.99
N THR A 34 -4.96 -4.93 1.96
CA THR A 34 -6.43 -4.83 1.82
C THR A 34 -6.82 -3.41 1.36
N ALA A 35 -7.45 -3.28 0.20
CA ALA A 35 -7.75 -1.98 -0.42
C ALA A 35 -9.25 -1.81 -0.74
N ASP A 36 -9.78 -0.59 -0.64
CA ASP A 36 -11.21 -0.31 -0.81
C ASP A 36 -11.68 -0.27 -2.29
N ALA A 37 -10.74 -0.42 -3.22
CA ALA A 37 -10.99 -0.49 -4.67
C ALA A 37 -11.51 0.81 -5.32
N GLY A 38 -11.42 1.95 -4.62
CA GLY A 38 -11.82 3.27 -5.10
C GLY A 38 -10.63 4.22 -5.29
N GLY A 39 -10.84 5.31 -6.03
CA GLY A 39 -9.85 6.38 -6.18
C GLY A 39 -8.48 5.88 -6.66
N SER A 40 -7.43 6.22 -5.90
CA SER A 40 -6.03 5.92 -6.22
C SER A 40 -5.63 4.45 -6.14
N ASN A 41 -6.33 3.62 -5.34
CA ASN A 41 -6.00 2.20 -5.13
C ASN A 41 -6.95 1.23 -5.85
N GLY A 42 -7.74 1.74 -6.80
CA GLY A 42 -8.71 0.95 -7.54
C GLY A 42 -8.08 -0.14 -8.41
N TYR A 43 -8.67 -1.34 -8.41
CA TYR A 43 -8.18 -2.50 -9.18
C TYR A 43 -8.13 -2.27 -10.70
N ARG A 44 -8.91 -1.32 -11.24
CA ARG A 44 -8.90 -0.93 -12.66
C ARG A 44 -7.80 0.09 -12.99
N ILE A 45 -7.19 0.71 -11.99
CA ILE A 45 -6.20 1.77 -12.15
C ILE A 45 -4.87 1.14 -12.54
N ARG A 46 -4.44 1.37 -13.78
CA ARG A 46 -3.16 0.83 -14.28
C ARG A 46 -1.95 1.44 -13.58
N LEU A 47 -2.05 2.72 -13.22
CA LEU A 47 -1.00 3.42 -12.48
C LEU A 47 -0.75 2.77 -11.10
N TRP A 48 -1.82 2.35 -10.42
CA TRP A 48 -1.75 1.61 -9.16
C TRP A 48 -0.97 0.31 -9.33
N LYS A 49 -1.30 -0.49 -10.35
CA LYS A 49 -0.57 -1.74 -10.64
C LYS A 49 0.90 -1.49 -11.01
N ARG A 50 1.20 -0.45 -11.81
CA ARG A 50 2.57 -0.06 -12.15
C ARG A 50 3.38 0.31 -10.92
N GLU A 51 2.81 1.11 -10.02
CA GLU A 51 3.52 1.55 -8.82
C GLU A 51 3.71 0.41 -7.82
N LEU A 52 2.73 -0.48 -7.67
CA LEU A 52 2.91 -1.70 -6.89
C LEU A 52 4.02 -2.58 -7.46
N GLN A 53 4.14 -2.71 -8.79
CA GLN A 53 5.26 -3.42 -9.40
C GLN A 53 6.61 -2.79 -9.05
N LYS A 54 6.73 -1.47 -9.13
CA LYS A 54 7.96 -0.79 -8.70
C LYS A 54 8.27 -1.07 -7.23
N LEU A 55 7.26 -0.99 -6.35
CA LEU A 55 7.44 -1.31 -4.94
C LEU A 55 7.90 -2.75 -4.72
N ALA A 56 7.30 -3.72 -5.41
CA ALA A 56 7.71 -5.11 -5.36
C ALA A 56 9.17 -5.27 -5.83
N ASP A 57 9.53 -4.64 -6.95
CA ASP A 57 10.90 -4.67 -7.50
C ASP A 57 11.93 -4.07 -6.54
N GLU A 58 11.60 -2.95 -5.87
CA GLU A 58 12.45 -2.26 -4.90
C GLU A 58 12.64 -3.03 -3.59
N THR A 59 11.58 -3.69 -3.11
CA THR A 59 11.58 -4.33 -1.78
C THR A 59 11.87 -5.82 -1.84
N GLY A 60 11.72 -6.45 -3.00
CA GLY A 60 11.75 -7.91 -3.14
C GLY A 60 10.53 -8.63 -2.57
N LEU A 61 9.55 -7.89 -2.02
CA LEU A 61 8.34 -8.48 -1.46
C LEU A 61 7.36 -8.93 -2.56
N SER A 62 6.73 -10.08 -2.33
CA SER A 62 5.48 -10.43 -3.00
C SER A 62 4.35 -9.58 -2.41
N LEU A 63 3.59 -8.89 -3.25
CA LEU A 63 2.48 -8.04 -2.81
C LEU A 63 1.16 -8.70 -3.17
N ALA A 64 0.46 -9.26 -2.19
CA ALA A 64 -0.89 -9.79 -2.37
C ALA A 64 -1.93 -8.67 -2.14
N ILE A 65 -2.69 -8.35 -3.17
CA ILE A 65 -3.70 -7.29 -3.13
C ILE A 65 -5.08 -7.92 -3.05
N CYS A 66 -5.79 -7.62 -1.97
CA CYS A 66 -7.17 -8.03 -1.76
C CYS A 66 -8.07 -6.79 -1.72
N HIS A 67 -8.97 -6.69 -2.68
CA HIS A 67 -9.93 -5.59 -2.73
C HIS A 67 -11.20 -5.94 -1.99
N PHE A 68 -11.69 -4.98 -1.20
CA PHE A 68 -13.05 -5.01 -0.70
C PHE A 68 -14.03 -4.81 -1.88
N PRO A 69 -15.19 -5.49 -1.90
CA PRO A 69 -16.22 -5.20 -2.89
C PRO A 69 -16.62 -3.72 -2.90
N PRO A 70 -17.05 -3.15 -4.04
CA PRO A 70 -17.51 -1.77 -4.10
C PRO A 70 -18.56 -1.45 -3.03
N ARG A 71 -18.44 -0.28 -2.40
CA ARG A 71 -19.32 0.20 -1.31
C ARG A 71 -19.24 -0.63 -0.01
N THR A 72 -18.13 -1.33 0.22
CA THR A 72 -17.90 -2.10 1.45
C THR A 72 -16.72 -1.60 2.30
N SER A 73 -16.22 -0.38 2.04
CA SER A 73 -15.13 0.24 2.84
C SER A 73 -15.43 0.30 4.34
N LYS A 74 -16.71 0.37 4.73
CA LYS A 74 -17.13 0.28 6.14
C LYS A 74 -16.70 -1.02 6.84
N TRP A 75 -16.30 -2.05 6.11
CA TRP A 75 -15.82 -3.32 6.66
C TRP A 75 -14.29 -3.37 6.78
N ASN A 76 -13.60 -2.35 6.26
CA ASN A 76 -12.17 -2.19 6.45
C ASN A 76 -11.90 -1.96 7.95
N LYS A 77 -11.02 -2.78 8.53
CA LYS A 77 -10.72 -2.74 9.96
C LYS A 77 -10.17 -1.39 10.39
N ILE A 78 -9.50 -0.66 9.48
CA ILE A 78 -8.90 0.63 9.80
C ILE A 78 -9.94 1.67 10.25
N GLU A 79 -11.15 1.62 9.68
CA GLU A 79 -12.28 2.49 10.04
C GLU A 79 -12.65 2.32 11.53
N HIS A 80 -12.65 1.08 12.01
CA HIS A 80 -13.09 0.72 13.37
C HIS A 80 -11.96 0.64 14.39
N ARG A 81 -10.70 0.57 13.94
CA ARG A 81 -9.54 0.37 14.82
C ARG A 81 -8.62 1.58 14.90
N MET A 82 -8.67 2.49 13.94
CA MET A 82 -7.79 3.65 13.87
C MET A 82 -8.57 4.94 13.65
N PHE A 83 -9.36 5.05 12.57
CA PHE A 83 -10.01 6.31 12.21
C PHE A 83 -11.07 6.75 13.21
N CYS A 84 -11.80 5.82 13.83
CA CYS A 84 -12.73 6.13 14.92
C CYS A 84 -12.04 6.89 16.08
N HIS A 85 -10.81 6.51 16.45
CA HIS A 85 -10.04 7.14 17.52
C HIS A 85 -9.46 8.50 17.09
N ILE A 86 -8.98 8.61 15.85
CA ILE A 86 -8.51 9.89 15.29
C ILE A 86 -9.67 10.90 15.27
N THR A 87 -10.84 10.48 14.78
CA THR A 87 -12.04 11.31 14.71
C THR A 87 -12.48 11.77 16.10
N ALA A 88 -12.44 10.88 17.10
CA ALA A 88 -12.72 11.23 18.48
C ALA A 88 -11.72 12.25 19.05
N ASN A 89 -10.43 12.11 18.75
CA ASN A 89 -9.38 13.05 19.19
C ASN A 89 -9.52 14.44 18.55
N TRP A 90 -10.05 14.51 17.34
CA TRP A 90 -10.29 15.75 16.60
C TRP A 90 -11.55 16.50 17.03
N ARG A 91 -12.45 15.87 17.78
CA ARG A 91 -13.78 16.41 18.05
C ARG A 91 -13.69 17.81 18.67
N GLY A 92 -14.25 18.80 17.97
CA GLY A 92 -14.28 20.20 18.41
C GLY A 92 -12.96 20.96 18.23
N ARG A 93 -11.98 20.43 17.50
CA ARG A 93 -10.71 21.11 17.21
C ARG A 93 -10.63 21.49 15.73
N PRO A 94 -10.52 22.77 15.37
CA PRO A 94 -10.41 23.18 13.98
C PRO A 94 -9.05 22.81 13.39
N LEU A 95 -9.03 22.24 12.19
CA LEU A 95 -7.82 21.90 11.44
C LEU A 95 -7.31 23.13 10.67
N THR A 96 -6.72 24.08 11.40
CA THR A 96 -6.32 25.38 10.85
C THR A 96 -5.02 25.35 10.03
N SER A 97 -4.20 24.31 10.22
CA SER A 97 -2.96 24.12 9.46
C SER A 97 -2.62 22.64 9.30
N LEU A 98 -1.71 22.35 8.37
CA LEU A 98 -1.18 20.99 8.18
C LEU A 98 -0.47 20.49 9.45
N GLU A 99 0.28 21.36 10.12
CA GLU A 99 0.95 21.05 11.39
C GLU A 99 -0.06 20.67 12.47
N VAL A 100 -1.16 21.44 12.59
CA VAL A 100 -2.24 21.11 13.53
C VAL A 100 -2.85 19.75 13.21
N ALA A 101 -3.10 19.44 11.94
CA ALA A 101 -3.61 18.14 11.53
C ALA A 101 -2.63 17.00 11.91
N VAL A 102 -1.34 17.15 11.62
CA VAL A 102 -0.30 16.15 11.97
C VAL A 102 -0.23 15.93 13.47
N ASN A 103 -0.17 17.00 14.25
CA ASN A 103 -0.08 16.94 15.71
C ASN A 103 -1.32 16.27 16.32
N LEU A 104 -2.51 16.55 15.77
CA LEU A 104 -3.75 15.93 16.23
C LEU A 104 -3.84 14.45 15.85
N ILE A 105 -3.38 14.04 14.66
CA ILE A 105 -3.35 12.61 14.33
C ILE A 105 -2.33 11.90 15.21
N GLY A 106 -1.11 12.42 15.31
CA GLY A 106 0.02 11.79 16.02
C GLY A 106 -0.17 11.70 17.54
N SER A 107 -0.96 12.59 18.13
CA SER A 107 -1.31 12.52 19.56
C SER A 107 -2.41 11.49 19.89
N THR A 108 -2.97 10.81 18.89
CA THR A 108 -4.03 9.82 19.11
C THR A 108 -3.47 8.56 19.74
N THR A 109 -3.86 8.31 20.99
CA THR A 109 -3.50 7.09 21.74
C THR A 109 -4.72 6.47 22.42
N THR A 110 -4.66 5.19 22.78
CA THR A 110 -5.71 4.53 23.58
C THR A 110 -5.15 3.78 24.78
N LYS A 111 -5.98 3.61 25.82
CA LYS A 111 -5.61 2.81 27.01
C LYS A 111 -5.27 1.35 26.68
N LYS A 112 -5.71 0.84 25.51
CA LYS A 112 -5.43 -0.53 25.03
C LYS A 112 -4.17 -0.62 24.16
N GLY A 113 -3.36 0.45 24.09
CA GLY A 113 -2.04 0.43 23.47
C GLY A 113 -1.96 0.88 22.01
N LEU A 114 -3.04 1.42 21.42
CA LEU A 114 -2.93 2.08 20.11
C LEU A 114 -2.05 3.33 20.25
N SER A 115 -1.03 3.45 19.41
CA SER A 115 -0.23 4.67 19.22
C SER A 115 -0.06 4.91 17.73
N ILE A 116 -0.30 6.13 17.27
CA ILE A 116 -0.24 6.49 15.84
C ILE A 116 1.05 7.27 15.56
N GLN A 117 1.78 6.83 14.53
CA GLN A 117 2.89 7.60 13.96
C GLN A 117 2.41 8.30 12.69
N VAL A 118 2.82 9.56 12.52
CA VAL A 118 2.45 10.39 11.38
C VAL A 118 3.71 10.91 10.71
N GLY A 119 3.73 10.87 9.39
CA GLY A 119 4.78 11.47 8.59
C GLY A 119 4.18 12.44 7.58
N LEU A 120 4.85 13.57 7.39
CA LEU A 120 4.56 14.45 6.26
C LEU A 120 5.26 13.92 5.02
N ASP A 121 4.50 13.81 3.94
CA ASP A 121 5.04 13.62 2.59
C ASP A 121 4.89 14.94 1.83
N LEU A 122 6.02 15.60 1.59
CA LEU A 122 6.09 16.87 0.86
C LEU A 122 6.32 16.67 -0.64
N SER A 123 6.30 15.41 -1.10
CA SER A 123 6.49 15.08 -2.51
C SER A 123 5.32 15.55 -3.36
N THR A 124 5.64 15.89 -4.61
CA THR A 124 4.66 16.30 -5.61
C THR A 124 4.22 15.10 -6.44
N TYR A 125 2.90 14.89 -6.51
CA TYR A 125 2.28 13.84 -7.31
C TYR A 125 1.40 14.46 -8.39
N GLU A 126 1.79 14.23 -9.63
CA GLU A 126 1.12 14.77 -10.80
C GLU A 126 -0.18 14.01 -11.11
N LYS A 127 -1.19 14.76 -11.58
CA LYS A 127 -2.43 14.17 -12.08
C LYS A 127 -2.30 13.81 -13.55
N GLY A 128 -3.14 12.89 -14.00
CA GLY A 128 -3.33 12.62 -15.43
C GLY A 128 -2.27 11.70 -16.04
N ILE A 129 -1.39 11.09 -15.24
CA ILE A 129 -0.46 10.07 -15.71
C ILE A 129 -1.26 8.89 -16.27
N ARG A 130 -1.06 8.61 -17.56
CA ARG A 130 -1.72 7.51 -18.27
C ARG A 130 -0.72 6.40 -18.53
N ILE A 131 -1.12 5.18 -18.19
CA ILE A 131 -0.33 3.97 -18.45
C ILE A 131 -0.91 3.25 -19.66
N SER A 132 -0.05 2.95 -20.62
CA SER A 132 -0.41 2.22 -21.82
C SER A 132 -0.78 0.76 -21.49
N LYS A 133 -1.54 0.11 -22.38
CA LYS A 133 -1.83 -1.32 -22.23
C LYS A 133 -0.54 -2.15 -22.30
N ASN A 134 0.39 -1.77 -23.17
CA ASN A 134 1.68 -2.45 -23.35
C ASN A 134 2.57 -2.40 -22.10
N GLU A 135 2.56 -1.29 -21.36
CA GLU A 135 3.26 -1.24 -20.07
C GLU A 135 2.58 -2.13 -19.03
N THR A 136 1.25 -2.18 -19.04
CA THR A 136 0.49 -2.99 -18.07
C THR A 136 0.69 -4.49 -18.30
N SER A 137 0.88 -4.93 -19.55
CA SER A 137 1.15 -6.34 -19.87
C SER A 137 2.55 -6.81 -19.46
N LYS A 138 3.47 -5.88 -19.16
CA LYS A 138 4.83 -6.19 -18.68
C LYS A 138 4.92 -6.35 -17.16
N LEU A 139 3.81 -6.16 -16.46
CA LEU A 139 3.74 -6.33 -15.01
C LEU A 139 3.70 -7.82 -14.67
N ASN A 140 4.46 -8.23 -13.65
CA ASN A 140 4.48 -9.60 -13.14
C ASN A 140 3.33 -9.80 -12.14
N LEU A 141 2.12 -9.77 -12.68
CA LEU A 141 0.86 -9.84 -11.95
C LEU A 141 0.20 -11.20 -12.20
N LYS A 142 -0.08 -11.92 -11.11
CA LYS A 142 -0.87 -13.16 -11.13
C LYS A 142 -2.25 -12.90 -10.51
N PRO A 143 -3.36 -13.08 -11.25
CA PRO A 143 -4.71 -13.03 -10.69
C PRO A 143 -4.87 -14.07 -9.57
N ALA A 144 -5.63 -13.74 -8.53
CA ALA A 144 -5.97 -14.69 -7.47
C ALA A 144 -7.06 -15.69 -7.95
N ASP A 145 -7.09 -16.88 -7.35
CA ASP A 145 -8.09 -17.91 -7.68
C ASP A 145 -9.50 -17.43 -7.31
N PHE A 146 -9.64 -16.73 -6.19
CA PHE A 146 -10.88 -16.10 -5.76
C PHE A 146 -10.94 -14.63 -6.18
N HIS A 147 -11.86 -14.36 -7.12
CA HIS A 147 -12.07 -13.05 -7.72
C HIS A 147 -10.80 -12.40 -8.33
N GLY A 148 -10.13 -13.13 -9.22
CA GLY A 148 -8.92 -12.66 -9.91
C GLY A 148 -9.12 -11.39 -10.78
N GLU A 149 -10.36 -11.00 -11.06
CA GLU A 149 -10.68 -9.75 -11.75
C GLU A 149 -10.31 -8.49 -10.97
N TRP A 150 -10.29 -8.59 -9.63
CA TRP A 150 -9.87 -7.49 -8.75
C TRP A 150 -8.76 -7.87 -7.77
N ASN A 151 -8.57 -9.15 -7.44
CA ASN A 151 -7.55 -9.62 -6.52
C ASN A 151 -6.37 -10.21 -7.28
N TYR A 152 -5.16 -9.89 -6.85
CA TYR A 152 -3.97 -10.32 -7.56
C TYR A 152 -2.72 -10.21 -6.69
N THR A 153 -1.72 -10.99 -7.05
CA THR A 153 -0.38 -10.90 -6.48
C THR A 153 0.56 -10.28 -7.50
N ILE A 154 1.37 -9.32 -7.06
CA ILE A 154 2.48 -8.76 -7.85
C ILE A 154 3.78 -9.23 -7.21
N THR A 155 4.66 -9.83 -8.00
CA THR A 155 5.99 -10.25 -7.54
C THR A 155 7.07 -9.44 -8.23
N SER A 156 8.24 -9.33 -7.58
CA SER A 156 9.37 -8.63 -8.19
C SER A 156 9.77 -9.29 -9.50
N ARG A 157 10.01 -8.48 -10.53
CA ARG A 157 10.53 -8.92 -11.82
C ARG A 157 11.97 -9.45 -11.73
N ASN A 158 12.68 -9.11 -10.66
CA ASN A 158 14.06 -9.53 -10.43
C ASN A 158 14.15 -10.93 -9.80
N SER A 159 13.04 -11.45 -9.25
CA SER A 159 13.02 -12.76 -8.57
C SER A 159 13.21 -13.96 -9.52
N ALA A 160 13.02 -13.76 -10.83
CA ALA A 160 13.20 -14.79 -11.85
C ALA A 160 14.69 -15.08 -12.17
N GLN A 161 15.64 -14.42 -11.50
CA GLN A 161 17.08 -14.63 -11.68
C GLN A 161 17.74 -15.44 -10.55
N HIS A 162 16.95 -16.07 -9.68
CA HIS A 162 17.46 -16.91 -8.59
C HIS A 162 16.84 -18.31 -8.64
N GLU A 163 17.03 -19.03 -9.75
CA GLU A 163 17.01 -20.50 -9.69
C GLU A 163 18.31 -20.95 -9.01
N PRO A 164 18.26 -21.84 -8.01
CA PRO A 164 19.46 -22.46 -7.48
C PRO A 164 20.09 -23.31 -8.59
N ASP A 165 21.37 -23.05 -8.87
CA ASP A 165 22.21 -23.87 -9.73
C ASP A 165 22.15 -25.31 -9.18
N VAL A 166 21.42 -26.20 -9.87
CA VAL A 166 21.39 -27.62 -9.52
C VAL A 166 22.74 -28.19 -9.95
N GLN A 167 23.69 -28.14 -9.03
CA GLN A 167 24.97 -28.77 -9.19
C GLN A 167 24.74 -30.28 -9.31
N THR A 168 24.81 -30.75 -10.55
CA THR A 168 24.74 -32.16 -10.91
C THR A 168 26.11 -32.76 -10.61
N ASP A 169 26.32 -33.19 -9.37
CA ASP A 169 27.49 -34.01 -9.07
C ASP A 169 27.19 -35.45 -9.50
N GLN A 170 27.61 -35.76 -10.73
CA GLN A 170 28.05 -37.09 -11.09
C GLN A 170 29.39 -37.35 -10.41
N ILE A 171 29.46 -38.39 -9.57
CA ILE A 171 30.40 -39.54 -9.62
C ILE A 171 29.93 -40.55 -8.57
#